data_AF-A0A2V6ZLI6-F1
#
_entry.id   AF-A0A2V6ZLI6-F1
#
_cell.length_a   1.000
_cell.length_b   1.000
_cell.length_c   1.000
_cell.angle_alpha   90.00
_cell.angle_beta   90.00
_cell.angle_gamma   90.00
#
_symmetry.space_group_name_H-M   'P 1'
#
loop_
_entity.id
_entity.type
_entity.pdbx_description
1 polymer ?
#
loop_
_entity_poly.entity_id
_entity_poly.type
_entity_poly.pdbx_seq_one_letter_code
_entity_poly.pdbx_strand_id
1 'polypeptide(L)'
;MALARPRLLLLVTEDWHFWSHRIDLACAARRAGFEVFVATRVAAHADRIRAAGLTVCPLGRLRRGAPSVRDLAAVLEITQLYRRVRPDVVHHIAVKPVVYGSWAARLARVPRIVNAIAGLGSSFIGTVTGAGLLRATMKRVLRSALATPGSRVIFQNRDDLNYFMQSGILGQTPALIIPGAGVDLSLFSASPEPTGTPVVMLAARLLWDKGVGEFVGAARVLADRRIDARFVLVGMVDPRNPTGIPEDQLRAWQAEGVVEWWGHRDDMPRTLRAANLIVLPSYREGFPKVLLEAAASGRAVVATDELLLNRAAPAAVDRVHARGEFS
;
A
#
# COMPACT_ATOMS: atom_id res chain seq x y z
N MET A 1 -8.07 35.64 -20.45
CA MET A 1 -8.76 34.34 -20.25
C MET A 1 -7.91 33.49 -19.32
N ALA A 2 -8.41 33.11 -18.14
CA ALA A 2 -7.71 32.14 -17.31
C ALA A 2 -7.65 30.80 -18.08
N LEU A 3 -6.45 30.25 -18.28
CA LEU A 3 -6.29 28.93 -18.88
C LEU A 3 -7.10 27.91 -18.07
N ALA A 4 -7.89 27.08 -18.75
CA ALA A 4 -8.66 26.04 -18.10
C ALA A 4 -7.69 25.09 -17.35
N ARG A 5 -7.98 24.83 -16.07
CA ARG A 5 -7.14 23.94 -15.26
C ARG A 5 -7.19 22.53 -15.85
N PRO A 6 -6.04 21.84 -15.99
CA PRO A 6 -6.03 20.46 -16.47
C PRO A 6 -6.76 19.55 -15.48
N ARG A 7 -7.51 18.59 -16.00
CA ARG A 7 -8.36 17.66 -15.22
C ARG A 7 -7.65 16.34 -15.00
N LEU A 8 -7.45 15.98 -13.74
CA LEU A 8 -6.92 14.69 -13.31
C LEU A 8 -8.05 13.87 -12.68
N LEU A 9 -8.28 12.66 -13.18
CA LEU A 9 -9.23 11.72 -12.56
C LEU A 9 -8.48 10.50 -12.00
N LEU A 10 -8.58 10.30 -10.69
CA LEU A 10 -8.03 9.16 -9.96
C LEU A 10 -9.12 8.07 -9.85
N LEU A 11 -8.88 6.89 -10.44
CA LEU A 11 -9.79 5.75 -10.36
C LEU A 11 -9.28 4.73 -9.33
N VAL A 12 -10.04 4.56 -8.25
CA VAL A 12 -9.72 3.64 -7.15
C VAL A 12 -10.96 2.82 -6.81
N THR A 13 -10.77 1.58 -6.34
CA THR A 13 -11.91 0.70 -6.04
C THR A 13 -12.68 1.13 -4.79
N GLU A 14 -12.00 1.67 -3.77
CA GLU A 14 -12.55 1.90 -2.44
C GLU A 14 -12.10 3.25 -1.87
N ASP A 15 -13.03 4.01 -1.29
CA ASP A 15 -12.79 5.36 -0.75
C ASP A 15 -11.83 5.38 0.47
N TRP A 16 -11.92 4.41 1.38
CA TRP A 16 -11.02 4.28 2.52
C TRP A 16 -9.56 4.03 2.09
N HIS A 17 -9.38 3.26 1.01
CA HIS A 17 -8.05 2.96 0.47
C HIS A 17 -7.45 4.20 -0.20
N PHE A 18 -8.28 4.94 -0.95
CA PHE A 18 -7.90 6.24 -1.48
C PHE A 18 -7.47 7.20 -0.36
N TRP A 19 -8.31 7.34 0.68
CA TRP A 19 -8.05 8.26 1.79
C TRP A 19 -6.72 7.96 2.49
N SER A 20 -6.44 6.69 2.77
CA SER A 20 -5.24 6.28 3.50
C SER A 20 -3.95 6.31 2.70
N HIS A 21 -3.99 6.11 1.37
CA HIS A 21 -2.78 5.89 0.57
C HIS A 21 -2.55 6.92 -0.55
N ARG A 22 -3.58 7.67 -0.96
CA ARG A 22 -3.56 8.47 -2.19
C ARG A 22 -4.04 9.91 -1.99
N ILE A 23 -4.49 10.28 -0.79
CA ILE A 23 -4.95 11.64 -0.50
C ILE A 23 -3.84 12.66 -0.73
N ASP A 24 -2.61 12.36 -0.31
CA ASP A 24 -1.48 13.29 -0.44
C ASP A 24 -1.12 13.54 -1.90
N LEU A 25 -1.19 12.50 -2.74
CA LEU A 25 -1.00 12.63 -4.19
C LEU A 25 -2.08 13.53 -4.81
N ALA A 26 -3.34 13.34 -4.43
CA ALA A 26 -4.45 14.15 -4.93
C ALA A 26 -4.33 15.62 -4.48
N CYS A 27 -3.97 15.85 -3.23
CA CYS A 27 -3.72 17.19 -2.67
C CYS A 27 -2.50 17.86 -3.34
N ALA A 28 -1.42 17.12 -3.59
CA ALA A 28 -0.25 17.62 -4.31
C ALA A 28 -0.60 17.99 -5.77
N ALA A 29 -1.37 17.14 -6.47
CA ALA A 29 -1.86 17.44 -7.82
C ALA A 29 -2.74 18.70 -7.83
N ARG A 30 -3.62 18.88 -6.85
CA ARG A 30 -4.41 20.11 -6.72
C ARG A 30 -3.53 21.34 -6.51
N ARG A 31 -2.53 21.25 -5.62
CA ARG A 31 -1.54 22.35 -5.41
C ARG A 31 -0.75 22.66 -6.67
N ALA A 32 -0.50 21.66 -7.52
CA ALA A 32 0.12 21.83 -8.83
C ALA A 32 -0.84 22.41 -9.90
N GLY A 33 -2.07 22.76 -9.55
CA GLY A 33 -3.02 23.46 -10.42
C GLY A 33 -4.05 22.58 -11.13
N PHE A 34 -4.11 21.27 -10.83
CA PHE A 34 -5.11 20.37 -11.43
C PHE A 34 -6.49 20.54 -10.78
N GLU A 35 -7.53 20.37 -11.60
CA GLU A 35 -8.87 20.03 -11.12
C GLU A 35 -8.92 18.51 -10.89
N VAL A 36 -9.06 18.07 -9.64
CA VAL A 36 -8.88 16.66 -9.26
C VAL A 36 -10.23 16.00 -8.96
N PHE A 37 -10.50 14.92 -9.68
CA PHE A 37 -11.66 14.06 -9.54
C PHE A 37 -11.25 12.71 -8.95
N VAL A 38 -12.06 12.14 -8.06
CA VAL A 38 -11.84 10.85 -7.43
C VAL A 38 -13.01 9.94 -7.76
N ALA A 39 -12.81 9.01 -8.68
CA ALA A 39 -13.78 7.99 -9.06
C ALA A 39 -13.61 6.75 -8.17
N THR A 40 -14.59 6.46 -7.31
CA THR A 40 -14.49 5.36 -6.35
C THR A 40 -15.86 4.87 -5.87
N ARG A 41 -15.90 3.65 -5.33
CA ARG A 41 -17.04 3.20 -4.55
C ARG A 41 -17.04 3.94 -3.21
N VAL A 42 -18.12 4.63 -2.93
CA VAL A 42 -18.30 5.37 -1.68
C VAL A 42 -18.84 4.43 -0.60
N ALA A 43 -18.19 4.43 0.56
CA ALA A 43 -18.63 3.71 1.75
C ALA A 43 -18.76 4.66 2.95
N ALA A 44 -17.72 5.44 3.26
CA ALA A 44 -17.70 6.29 4.45
C ALA A 44 -16.84 7.57 4.33
N HIS A 45 -15.96 7.67 3.33
CA HIS A 45 -14.93 8.72 3.28
C HIS A 45 -15.24 9.84 2.29
N ALA A 46 -16.39 9.82 1.60
CA ALA A 46 -16.71 10.82 0.59
C ALA A 46 -16.67 12.26 1.12
N ASP A 47 -17.22 12.52 2.31
CA ASP A 47 -17.25 13.87 2.86
C ASP A 47 -15.87 14.37 3.27
N ARG A 48 -15.01 13.48 3.78
CA ARG A 48 -13.61 13.80 4.05
C ARG A 48 -12.85 14.14 2.76
N ILE A 49 -13.10 13.40 1.68
CA ILE A 49 -12.49 13.65 0.37
C ILE A 49 -12.96 15.01 -0.19
N ARG A 50 -14.25 15.34 -0.05
CA ARG A 50 -14.79 16.65 -0.46
C ARG A 50 -14.23 17.79 0.38
N ALA A 51 -14.15 17.62 1.70
CA ALA A 51 -13.57 18.59 2.62
C ALA A 51 -12.10 18.87 2.32
N ALA A 52 -11.38 17.89 1.78
CA ALA A 52 -10.02 18.09 1.28
C ALA A 52 -9.96 18.94 0.01
N GLY A 53 -11.08 19.34 -0.61
CA GLY A 53 -11.12 20.16 -1.84
C GLY A 53 -11.04 19.35 -3.13
N LEU A 54 -11.52 18.11 -3.12
CA LEU A 54 -11.51 17.18 -4.26
C LEU A 54 -12.94 16.83 -4.69
N THR A 55 -13.16 16.57 -5.98
CA THR A 55 -14.48 16.21 -6.51
C THR A 55 -14.67 14.70 -6.46
N VAL A 56 -15.65 14.21 -5.70
CA VAL A 56 -15.97 12.77 -5.62
C VAL A 56 -16.95 12.37 -6.72
N CYS A 57 -16.57 11.36 -7.49
CA CYS A 57 -17.37 10.71 -8.53
C CYS A 57 -17.75 9.29 -8.07
N PRO A 58 -18.91 9.08 -7.44
CA PRO A 58 -19.28 7.77 -6.92
C PRO A 58 -19.48 6.74 -8.04
N LEU A 59 -19.01 5.51 -7.81
CA LEU A 59 -19.21 4.35 -8.68
C LEU A 59 -20.04 3.28 -7.95
N GLY A 60 -21.05 2.74 -8.63
CA GLY A 60 -21.93 1.71 -8.09
C GLY A 60 -21.53 0.28 -8.49
N ARG A 61 -20.84 0.13 -9.64
CA ARG A 61 -20.61 -1.19 -10.26
C ARG A 61 -19.19 -1.72 -10.08
N LEU A 62 -18.22 -0.86 -9.81
CA LEU A 62 -16.84 -1.26 -9.53
C LEU A 62 -16.70 -1.89 -8.13
N ARG A 63 -16.28 -3.15 -8.05
CA ARG A 63 -16.13 -3.89 -6.78
C ARG A 63 -14.80 -4.66 -6.69
N ARG A 64 -14.30 -4.83 -5.46
CA ARG A 64 -13.19 -5.76 -5.15
C ARG A 64 -13.58 -7.22 -5.45
N GLY A 65 -12.58 -8.08 -5.60
CA GLY A 65 -12.76 -9.52 -5.85
C GLY A 65 -12.29 -9.93 -7.25
N ALA A 66 -12.57 -11.18 -7.63
CA ALA A 66 -12.22 -11.69 -8.96
C ALA A 66 -13.02 -10.98 -10.08
N PRO A 67 -12.52 -10.99 -11.32
CA PRO A 67 -13.30 -10.57 -12.49
C PRO A 67 -14.56 -11.44 -12.66
N SER A 68 -15.64 -10.82 -13.10
CA SER A 68 -16.94 -11.44 -13.36
C SER A 68 -17.59 -10.81 -14.59
N VAL A 69 -18.58 -11.50 -15.17
CA VAL A 69 -19.36 -10.97 -16.32
C VAL A 69 -20.11 -9.67 -15.98
N ARG A 70 -20.40 -9.42 -14.69
CA ARG A 70 -21.03 -8.19 -14.22
C ARG A 70 -20.08 -6.98 -14.31
N ASP A 71 -18.77 -7.18 -14.51
CA ASP A 71 -17.80 -6.09 -14.59
C ASP A 71 -17.86 -5.33 -15.94
N LEU A 72 -18.50 -5.87 -16.99
CA LEU A 72 -18.75 -5.11 -18.22
C LEU A 72 -19.60 -3.85 -17.93
N ALA A 73 -20.53 -4.01 -16.99
CA ALA A 73 -21.38 -2.94 -16.50
C ALA A 73 -20.57 -1.82 -15.83
N ALA A 74 -19.43 -2.16 -15.19
CA ALA A 74 -18.51 -1.20 -14.59
C ALA A 74 -17.67 -0.47 -15.65
N VAL A 75 -17.21 -1.16 -16.70
CA VAL A 75 -16.49 -0.52 -17.83
C VAL A 75 -17.38 0.54 -18.48
N LEU A 76 -18.67 0.25 -18.68
CA LEU A 76 -19.63 1.20 -19.25
C LEU A 76 -19.87 2.41 -18.33
N GLU A 77 -20.05 2.18 -17.02
CA GLU A 77 -20.18 3.25 -16.02
C GLU A 77 -18.97 4.19 -16.03
N ILE A 78 -17.76 3.63 -16.03
CA ILE A 78 -16.50 4.39 -16.08
C ILE A 78 -16.38 5.14 -17.42
N THR A 79 -16.78 4.52 -18.53
CA THR A 79 -16.77 5.16 -19.87
C THR A 79 -17.66 6.40 -19.89
N GLN A 80 -18.88 6.30 -19.35
CA GLN A 80 -19.82 7.41 -19.25
C GLN A 80 -19.27 8.53 -18.37
N LEU A 81 -18.65 8.17 -17.23
CA LEU A 81 -17.97 9.12 -16.35
C LEU A 81 -16.86 9.87 -17.09
N TYR A 82 -16.00 9.16 -17.84
CA TYR A 82 -14.89 9.78 -18.58
C TYR A 82 -15.39 10.72 -19.67
N ARG A 83 -16.47 10.37 -20.37
CA ARG A 83 -17.11 11.27 -21.37
C ARG A 83 -17.73 12.51 -20.75
N ARG A 84 -18.28 12.40 -19.53
CA ARG A 84 -18.87 13.52 -18.78
C ARG A 84 -17.79 14.46 -18.23
N VAL A 85 -16.77 13.92 -17.57
CA VAL A 85 -15.71 14.70 -16.92
C VAL A 85 -14.71 15.25 -17.95
N ARG A 86 -14.46 14.51 -19.03
CA ARG A 86 -13.42 14.79 -20.05
C ARG A 86 -12.06 15.04 -19.40
N PRO A 87 -11.49 14.04 -18.69
CA PRO A 87 -10.20 14.21 -18.03
C PRO A 87 -9.07 14.32 -19.06
N ASP A 88 -8.10 15.18 -18.79
CA ASP A 88 -6.84 15.26 -19.55
C ASP A 88 -5.90 14.12 -19.18
N VAL A 89 -5.98 13.67 -17.92
CA VAL A 89 -5.21 12.54 -17.39
C VAL A 89 -6.13 11.66 -16.55
N VAL A 90 -6.12 10.36 -16.79
CA VAL A 90 -6.66 9.36 -15.86
C VAL A 90 -5.54 8.61 -15.19
N HIS A 91 -5.67 8.41 -13.88
CA HIS A 91 -4.72 7.63 -13.10
C HIS A 91 -5.45 6.47 -12.40
N HIS A 92 -5.19 5.26 -12.88
CA HIS A 92 -5.80 4.04 -12.38
C HIS A 92 -4.91 3.38 -11.33
N ILE A 93 -5.50 2.96 -10.20
CA ILE A 93 -4.76 2.43 -9.06
C ILE A 93 -5.27 1.04 -8.72
N ALA A 94 -4.37 0.07 -8.72
CA ALA A 94 -4.64 -1.37 -8.60
C ALA A 94 -5.21 -2.02 -9.87
N VAL A 95 -5.14 -3.35 -9.92
CA VAL A 95 -5.30 -4.12 -11.16
C VAL A 95 -6.68 -3.96 -11.81
N LYS A 96 -7.78 -4.01 -11.04
CA LYS A 96 -9.13 -3.85 -11.60
C LYS A 96 -9.34 -2.46 -12.23
N PRO A 97 -9.05 -1.34 -11.52
CA PRO A 97 -9.04 -0.01 -12.12
C PRO A 97 -8.13 0.09 -13.35
N VAL A 98 -6.94 -0.52 -13.34
CA VAL A 98 -6.04 -0.52 -14.49
C VAL A 98 -6.69 -1.18 -15.70
N VAL A 99 -7.30 -2.36 -15.54
CA VAL A 99 -7.96 -3.07 -16.64
C VAL A 99 -9.19 -2.32 -17.13
N TYR A 100 -10.16 -2.09 -16.25
CA TYR A 100 -11.46 -1.53 -16.63
C TYR A 100 -11.35 -0.05 -17.02
N GLY A 101 -10.54 0.70 -16.29
CA GLY A 101 -10.26 2.10 -16.57
C GLY A 101 -9.53 2.28 -17.89
N SER A 102 -8.55 1.44 -18.24
CA SER A 102 -7.86 1.60 -19.53
C SER A 102 -8.77 1.27 -20.71
N TRP A 103 -9.59 0.23 -20.62
CA TRP A 103 -10.60 -0.04 -21.65
C TRP A 103 -11.62 1.09 -21.76
N ALA A 104 -12.11 1.61 -20.64
CA ALA A 104 -13.01 2.76 -20.64
C ALA A 104 -12.34 4.03 -21.21
N ALA A 105 -11.07 4.26 -20.91
CA ALA A 105 -10.26 5.36 -21.44
C ALA A 105 -10.10 5.26 -22.96
N ARG A 106 -9.92 4.05 -23.49
CA ARG A 106 -9.92 3.80 -24.95
C ARG A 106 -11.25 4.21 -25.59
N LEU A 107 -12.37 3.80 -24.99
CA LEU A 107 -13.72 4.08 -25.48
C LEU A 107 -14.13 5.56 -25.32
N ALA A 108 -13.55 6.27 -24.35
CA ALA A 108 -13.75 7.68 -24.10
C ALA A 108 -12.70 8.58 -24.77
N ARG A 109 -11.67 8.00 -25.41
CA ARG A 109 -10.54 8.70 -26.05
C ARG A 109 -9.80 9.65 -25.09
N VAL A 110 -9.54 9.19 -23.87
CA VAL A 110 -8.73 9.95 -22.90
C VAL A 110 -7.28 10.01 -23.40
N PRO A 111 -6.65 11.19 -23.46
CA PRO A 111 -5.37 11.34 -24.13
C PRO A 111 -4.17 10.80 -23.34
N ARG A 112 -4.24 10.79 -22.00
CA ARG A 112 -3.12 10.38 -21.13
C ARG A 112 -3.61 9.45 -20.03
N ILE A 113 -2.98 8.29 -19.92
CA ILE A 113 -3.37 7.22 -19.01
C ILE A 113 -2.17 6.81 -18.17
N VAL A 114 -2.33 6.83 -16.85
CA VAL A 114 -1.30 6.41 -15.90
C VAL A 114 -1.82 5.21 -15.11
N ASN A 115 -1.21 4.05 -15.31
CA ASN A 115 -1.61 2.80 -14.67
C ASN A 115 -0.63 2.47 -13.53
N ALA A 116 -1.05 2.61 -12.26
CA ALA A 116 -0.25 2.20 -11.10
C ALA A 116 -0.57 0.78 -10.65
N ILE A 117 0.44 -0.08 -10.73
CA ILE A 117 0.41 -1.45 -10.21
C ILE A 117 1.11 -1.44 -8.84
N ALA A 118 0.32 -1.30 -7.77
CA ALA A 118 0.79 -1.21 -6.40
C ALA A 118 0.72 -2.57 -5.66
N GLY A 119 1.23 -3.61 -6.32
CA GLY A 119 1.08 -5.01 -5.91
C GLY A 119 -0.13 -5.67 -6.58
N LEU A 120 0.05 -6.94 -6.96
CA LEU A 120 -0.92 -7.68 -7.75
C LEU A 120 -2.19 -8.11 -6.95
N GLY A 121 -2.25 -7.92 -5.63
CA GLY A 121 -3.39 -8.33 -4.77
C GLY A 121 -3.54 -9.85 -4.68
N SER A 122 -3.71 -10.42 -3.48
CA SER A 122 -3.66 -11.88 -3.26
C SER A 122 -4.53 -12.71 -4.22
N SER A 123 -5.74 -12.24 -4.51
CA SER A 123 -6.69 -12.92 -5.43
C SER A 123 -6.28 -12.82 -6.91
N PHE A 124 -5.60 -11.75 -7.32
CA PHE A 124 -5.12 -11.59 -8.69
C PHE A 124 -3.72 -12.19 -8.88
N ILE A 125 -2.88 -12.19 -7.84
CA ILE A 125 -1.62 -12.94 -7.78
C ILE A 125 -1.95 -14.41 -8.02
N GLY A 126 -2.83 -15.03 -7.23
CA GLY A 126 -3.18 -16.44 -7.40
C GLY A 126 -3.64 -16.80 -8.82
N THR A 127 -4.30 -15.88 -9.55
CA THR A 127 -4.72 -16.11 -10.94
C THR A 127 -3.64 -15.78 -11.98
N VAL A 128 -2.76 -14.82 -11.70
CA VAL A 128 -1.62 -14.42 -12.56
C VAL A 128 -0.39 -15.31 -12.36
N THR A 129 -0.26 -15.94 -11.19
CA THR A 129 0.82 -16.87 -10.81
C THR A 129 0.36 -18.33 -10.76
N GLY A 130 -0.95 -18.60 -10.92
CA GLY A 130 -1.49 -19.95 -11.02
C GLY A 130 -1.09 -20.67 -12.31
N ALA A 131 -1.45 -21.95 -12.44
CA ALA A 131 -1.08 -22.78 -13.58
C ALA A 131 -2.06 -22.67 -14.76
N GLY A 132 -1.56 -22.86 -15.99
CA GLY A 132 -2.37 -23.14 -17.18
C GLY A 132 -3.03 -21.93 -17.87
N LEU A 133 -4.21 -22.20 -18.47
CA LEU A 133 -4.95 -21.30 -19.37
C LEU A 133 -5.38 -19.98 -18.70
N LEU A 134 -5.73 -20.01 -17.42
CA LEU A 134 -6.19 -18.82 -16.68
C LEU A 134 -5.11 -17.73 -16.61
N ARG A 135 -3.86 -18.14 -16.35
CA ARG A 135 -2.70 -17.22 -16.36
C ARG A 135 -2.48 -16.59 -17.73
N ALA A 136 -2.53 -17.39 -18.79
CA ALA A 136 -2.37 -16.89 -20.16
C ALA A 136 -3.46 -15.89 -20.54
N THR A 137 -4.72 -16.19 -20.19
CA THR A 137 -5.86 -15.28 -20.40
C THR A 137 -5.66 -13.98 -19.63
N MET A 138 -5.24 -14.04 -18.37
CA MET A 138 -5.04 -12.83 -17.57
C MET A 138 -3.91 -11.95 -18.09
N LYS A 139 -2.80 -12.56 -18.55
CA LYS A 139 -1.71 -11.83 -19.22
C LYS A 139 -2.20 -11.10 -20.46
N ARG A 140 -3.06 -11.73 -21.27
CA ARG A 140 -3.67 -11.10 -22.46
C ARG A 140 -4.59 -9.95 -22.08
N VAL A 141 -5.43 -10.12 -21.06
CA VAL A 141 -6.31 -9.07 -20.54
C VAL A 141 -5.51 -7.86 -20.08
N LEU A 142 -4.50 -8.07 -19.23
CA LEU A 142 -3.62 -7.00 -18.77
C LEU A 142 -2.90 -6.32 -19.93
N ARG A 143 -2.30 -7.09 -20.84
CA ARG A 143 -1.63 -6.54 -22.02
C ARG A 143 -2.57 -5.68 -22.86
N SER A 144 -3.81 -6.12 -23.07
CA SER A 144 -4.81 -5.36 -23.85
C SER A 144 -5.17 -4.03 -23.20
N ALA A 145 -5.24 -3.99 -21.86
CA ALA A 145 -5.51 -2.78 -21.12
C ALA A 145 -4.31 -1.82 -21.19
N LEU A 146 -3.11 -2.31 -20.90
CA LEU A 146 -1.89 -1.51 -20.89
C LEU A 146 -1.50 -0.99 -22.28
N ALA A 147 -1.82 -1.74 -23.34
CA ALA A 147 -1.61 -1.31 -24.73
C ALA A 147 -2.58 -0.21 -25.21
N THR A 148 -3.42 0.33 -24.33
CA THR A 148 -4.28 1.48 -24.69
C THR A 148 -3.40 2.70 -25.03
N PRO A 149 -3.63 3.38 -26.17
CA PRO A 149 -2.84 4.55 -26.54
C PRO A 149 -2.79 5.61 -25.44
N GLY A 150 -1.62 6.20 -25.22
CA GLY A 150 -1.40 7.18 -24.16
C GLY A 150 -1.11 6.58 -22.78
N SER A 151 -1.00 5.24 -22.66
CA SER A 151 -0.69 4.56 -21.41
C SER A 151 0.79 4.65 -21.02
N ARG A 152 1.00 4.90 -19.73
CA ARG A 152 2.28 4.70 -19.02
C ARG A 152 2.01 3.88 -17.77
N VAL A 153 2.91 2.98 -17.44
CA VAL A 153 2.76 2.07 -16.29
C VAL A 153 3.74 2.45 -15.19
N ILE A 154 3.24 2.56 -13.97
CA ILE A 154 4.04 2.82 -12.78
C ILE A 154 4.09 1.55 -11.95
N PHE A 155 5.31 1.11 -11.65
CA PHE A 155 5.59 0.06 -10.68
C PHE A 155 6.21 0.66 -9.42
N GLN A 156 5.95 0.04 -8.29
CA GLN A 156 6.55 0.45 -7.01
C GLN A 156 7.85 -0.27 -6.69
N ASN A 157 8.13 -1.38 -7.37
CA ASN A 157 9.31 -2.20 -7.16
C ASN A 157 9.83 -2.80 -8.48
N ARG A 158 11.10 -3.21 -8.46
CA ARG A 158 11.79 -3.80 -9.62
C ARG A 158 11.29 -5.19 -9.95
N ASP A 159 10.91 -5.99 -8.95
CA ASP A 159 10.50 -7.38 -9.16
C ASP A 159 9.20 -7.49 -9.98
N ASP A 160 8.20 -6.67 -9.65
CA ASP A 160 6.95 -6.57 -10.42
C ASP A 160 7.21 -6.05 -11.84
N LEU A 161 8.06 -5.02 -11.99
CA LEU A 161 8.42 -4.52 -13.32
C LEU A 161 9.06 -5.63 -14.16
N ASN A 162 10.06 -6.32 -13.61
CA ASN A 162 10.78 -7.41 -14.26
C ASN A 162 9.82 -8.54 -14.64
N TYR A 163 8.91 -8.92 -13.73
CA TYR A 163 7.89 -9.93 -14.02
C TYR A 163 7.01 -9.55 -15.21
N PHE A 164 6.54 -8.30 -15.27
CA PHE A 164 5.68 -7.79 -16.33
C PHE A 164 6.41 -7.67 -17.67
N MET A 165 7.69 -7.28 -17.65
CA MET A 165 8.57 -7.26 -18.82
C MET A 165 8.80 -8.68 -19.37
N GLN A 166 9.30 -9.59 -18.53
CA GLN A 166 9.61 -10.98 -18.90
C GLN A 166 8.37 -11.77 -19.33
N SER A 167 7.21 -11.49 -18.71
CA SER A 167 5.94 -12.12 -19.08
C SER A 167 5.32 -11.55 -20.36
N GLY A 168 5.94 -10.56 -21.01
CA GLY A 168 5.43 -9.91 -22.21
C GLY A 168 4.14 -9.11 -21.99
N ILE A 169 3.81 -8.74 -20.76
CA ILE A 169 2.55 -8.04 -20.45
C ILE A 169 2.63 -6.57 -20.90
N LEU A 170 3.80 -5.94 -20.74
CA LEU A 170 3.99 -4.53 -21.11
C LEU A 170 3.99 -4.29 -22.63
N GLY A 171 4.47 -5.26 -23.42
CA GLY A 171 4.66 -5.07 -24.85
C GLY A 171 5.57 -3.86 -25.12
N GLN A 172 5.06 -2.85 -25.81
CA GLN A 172 5.76 -1.59 -26.10
C GLN A 172 5.31 -0.44 -25.18
N THR A 173 4.53 -0.73 -24.14
CA THR A 173 4.00 0.29 -23.23
C THR A 173 5.13 0.81 -22.34
N PRO A 174 5.37 2.13 -22.28
CA PRO A 174 6.39 2.68 -21.38
C PRO A 174 6.07 2.36 -19.92
N ALA A 175 7.09 1.90 -19.20
CA ALA A 175 7.00 1.60 -17.78
C ALA A 175 8.08 2.36 -17.01
N LEU A 176 7.76 2.76 -15.78
CA LEU A 176 8.65 3.49 -14.89
C LEU A 176 8.49 3.01 -13.45
N ILE A 177 9.56 3.11 -12.68
CA ILE A 177 9.55 2.83 -11.25
C ILE A 177 9.40 4.17 -10.52
N ILE A 178 8.33 4.29 -9.74
CA ILE A 178 8.23 5.31 -8.69
C ILE A 178 8.24 4.55 -7.37
N PRO A 179 9.38 4.55 -6.65
CA PRO A 179 9.54 3.73 -5.44
C PRO A 179 8.49 4.10 -4.39
N GLY A 180 7.66 3.11 -4.02
CA GLY A 180 6.78 3.14 -2.85
C GLY A 180 5.88 4.37 -2.65
N ALA A 181 5.19 4.40 -1.49
CA ALA A 181 4.68 5.64 -0.94
C ALA A 181 5.82 6.27 -0.14
N GLY A 182 6.19 7.51 -0.44
CA GLY A 182 7.13 8.26 0.39
C GLY A 182 6.57 8.45 1.81
N VAL A 183 7.43 8.95 2.70
CA VAL A 183 7.03 9.36 4.05
C VAL A 183 7.05 10.87 4.13
N ASP A 184 6.02 11.44 4.75
CA ASP A 184 5.97 12.87 5.03
C ASP A 184 6.95 13.19 6.16
N LEU A 185 8.10 13.78 5.79
CA LEU A 185 9.17 14.14 6.72
C LEU A 185 8.79 15.30 7.66
N SER A 186 7.71 16.02 7.39
CA SER A 186 7.17 17.02 8.32
C SER A 186 6.42 16.38 9.49
N LEU A 187 5.83 15.20 9.26
CA LEU A 187 5.14 14.41 10.29
C LEU A 187 6.10 13.43 10.98
N PHE A 188 6.92 12.73 10.19
CA PHE A 188 7.88 11.74 10.67
C PHE A 188 9.29 12.33 10.56
N SER A 189 9.73 12.93 11.66
CA SER A 189 11.07 13.50 11.78
C SER A 189 11.89 12.71 12.80
N ALA A 190 13.20 12.61 12.54
CA ALA A 190 14.14 12.03 13.48
C ALA A 190 14.02 12.72 14.85
N SER A 191 14.04 11.91 15.90
CA SER A 191 13.93 12.37 17.28
C SER A 191 14.76 11.44 18.17
N PRO A 192 15.22 11.90 19.34
CA PRO A 192 15.96 11.07 20.27
C PRO A 192 15.19 9.80 20.63
N GLU A 193 15.92 8.71 20.86
CA GLU A 193 15.35 7.48 21.38
C GLU A 193 14.85 7.68 22.82
N PRO A 194 13.76 7.01 23.22
CA PRO A 194 13.32 7.05 24.61
C PRO A 194 14.38 6.41 25.52
N THR A 195 14.55 7.00 26.69
CA THR A 195 15.45 6.51 27.75
C THR A 195 14.73 5.52 28.67
N GLY A 196 15.46 4.59 29.28
CA GLY A 196 14.92 3.58 30.19
C GLY A 196 14.88 2.20 29.54
N THR A 197 13.95 1.35 29.98
CA THR A 197 13.78 0.00 29.40
C THR A 197 13.45 0.11 27.90
N PRO A 198 14.23 -0.54 27.02
CA PRO A 198 14.04 -0.46 25.58
C PRO A 198 12.64 -0.91 25.16
N VAL A 199 12.00 -0.14 24.28
CA VAL A 199 10.70 -0.49 23.70
C VAL A 199 10.90 -1.06 22.30
N VAL A 200 10.57 -2.35 22.16
CA VAL A 200 10.58 -3.09 20.90
C VAL A 200 9.15 -3.18 20.41
N MET A 201 8.87 -2.69 19.20
CA MET A 201 7.51 -2.49 18.72
C MET A 201 7.27 -3.17 17.37
N LEU A 202 6.13 -3.86 17.24
CA LEU A 202 5.57 -4.30 15.97
C LEU A 202 4.28 -3.52 15.72
N ALA A 203 4.28 -2.69 14.67
CA ALA A 203 3.13 -1.89 14.26
C ALA A 203 2.59 -2.36 12.89
N ALA A 204 1.51 -3.14 12.92
CA ALA A 204 0.92 -3.73 11.72
C ALA A 204 -0.55 -4.14 11.96
N ARG A 205 -1.22 -4.66 10.92
CA ARG A 205 -2.43 -5.48 11.16
C ARG A 205 -1.99 -6.73 11.92
N LEU A 206 -2.72 -7.10 12.97
CA LEU A 206 -2.35 -8.23 13.83
C LEU A 206 -2.76 -9.54 13.15
N LEU A 207 -1.88 -10.03 12.27
CA LEU A 207 -2.06 -11.25 11.49
C LEU A 207 -0.86 -12.18 11.68
N TRP A 208 -1.08 -13.48 11.60
CA TRP A 208 -0.01 -14.49 11.63
C TRP A 208 1.03 -14.25 10.51
N ASP A 209 0.58 -13.91 9.30
CA ASP A 209 1.46 -13.63 8.16
C ASP A 209 2.29 -12.34 8.30
N LYS A 210 2.00 -11.51 9.32
CA LYS A 210 2.80 -10.34 9.70
C LYS A 210 3.88 -10.62 10.72
N GLY A 211 4.04 -11.88 11.13
CA GLY A 211 5.10 -12.26 12.05
C GLY A 211 4.74 -12.06 13.52
N VAL A 212 3.46 -11.89 13.86
CA VAL A 212 3.05 -11.58 15.25
C VAL A 212 3.43 -12.71 16.21
N GLY A 213 3.30 -13.97 15.77
CA GLY A 213 3.69 -15.13 16.57
C GLY A 213 5.20 -15.15 16.84
N GLU A 214 6.00 -14.87 15.82
CA GLU A 214 7.46 -14.84 15.85
C GLU A 214 7.94 -13.70 16.76
N PHE A 215 7.27 -12.55 16.71
CA PHE A 215 7.54 -11.42 17.60
C PHE A 215 7.30 -11.77 19.07
N VAL A 216 6.16 -12.43 19.38
CA VAL A 216 5.86 -12.90 20.75
C VAL A 216 6.84 -14.01 21.17
N GLY A 217 7.20 -14.91 20.27
CA GLY A 217 8.20 -15.94 20.51
C GLY A 217 9.57 -15.35 20.86
N ALA A 218 10.01 -14.31 20.12
CA ALA A 218 11.24 -13.59 20.42
C ALA A 218 11.18 -12.91 21.79
N ALA A 219 10.04 -12.32 22.17
CA ALA A 219 9.83 -11.74 23.48
C ALA A 219 10.02 -12.76 24.61
N ARG A 220 9.47 -13.97 24.48
CA ARG A 220 9.68 -15.07 25.44
C ARG A 220 11.15 -15.47 25.55
N VAL A 221 11.82 -15.64 24.41
CA VAL A 221 13.25 -16.00 24.40
C VAL A 221 14.10 -14.95 25.10
N LEU A 222 13.82 -13.66 24.91
CA LEU A 222 14.56 -12.60 25.60
C LEU A 222 14.24 -12.54 27.11
N ALA A 223 12.98 -12.77 27.48
CA ALA A 223 12.57 -12.86 28.87
C ALA A 223 13.28 -14.03 29.59
N ASP A 224 13.34 -15.22 28.97
CA ASP A 224 14.06 -16.38 29.50
C ASP A 224 15.56 -16.11 29.67
N ARG A 225 16.14 -15.31 28.77
CA ARG A 225 17.53 -14.84 28.84
C ARG A 225 17.74 -13.67 29.80
N ARG A 226 16.69 -13.22 30.50
CA ARG A 226 16.69 -12.09 31.44
C ARG A 226 17.20 -10.78 30.82
N ILE A 227 16.87 -10.55 29.55
CA ILE A 227 17.15 -9.28 28.88
C ILE A 227 15.94 -8.36 29.06
N ASP A 228 16.14 -7.23 29.73
CA ASP A 228 15.06 -6.26 30.00
C ASP A 228 14.67 -5.48 28.73
N ALA A 229 13.43 -5.66 28.28
CA ALA A 229 12.83 -4.94 27.17
C ALA A 229 11.30 -5.06 27.20
N ARG A 230 10.62 -4.01 26.76
CA ARG A 230 9.17 -3.98 26.59
C ARG A 230 8.80 -4.32 25.15
N PHE A 231 8.04 -5.40 24.96
CA PHE A 231 7.55 -5.80 23.65
C PHE A 231 6.12 -5.31 23.44
N VAL A 232 5.91 -4.50 22.40
CA VAL A 232 4.65 -3.79 22.17
C VAL A 232 4.05 -4.14 20.82
N LEU A 233 2.80 -4.61 20.84
CA LEU A 233 1.97 -4.81 19.66
C LEU A 233 1.05 -3.59 19.44
N VAL A 234 1.18 -2.96 18.27
CA VAL A 234 0.31 -1.86 17.82
C VAL A 234 -0.46 -2.31 16.58
N GLY A 235 -1.78 -2.34 16.66
CA GLY A 235 -2.63 -2.78 15.56
C GLY A 235 -4.02 -3.22 15.97
N MET A 236 -4.89 -3.32 14.97
CA MET A 236 -6.22 -3.93 15.13
C MET A 236 -6.21 -5.41 14.81
N VAL A 237 -7.07 -6.14 15.53
CA VAL A 237 -7.56 -7.46 15.11
C VAL A 237 -8.41 -7.33 13.85
N ASP A 238 -8.37 -8.34 12.99
CA ASP A 238 -9.25 -8.44 11.82
C ASP A 238 -9.99 -9.79 11.85
N PRO A 239 -11.12 -9.89 12.57
CA PRO A 239 -11.85 -11.16 12.73
C PRO A 239 -12.34 -11.76 11.41
N ARG A 240 -12.38 -10.97 10.33
CA ARG A 240 -12.81 -11.42 8.99
C ARG A 240 -11.66 -11.99 8.16
N ASN A 241 -10.42 -11.84 8.62
CA ASN A 241 -9.26 -12.38 7.95
C ASN A 241 -8.91 -13.76 8.55
N PRO A 242 -8.84 -14.83 7.74
CA PRO A 242 -8.44 -16.15 8.22
C PRO A 242 -7.07 -16.20 8.91
N THR A 243 -6.16 -15.26 8.60
CA THR A 243 -4.85 -15.16 9.25
C THR A 243 -4.83 -14.19 10.43
N GLY A 244 -5.98 -13.63 10.83
CA GLY A 244 -6.06 -12.71 11.95
C GLY A 244 -5.72 -13.37 13.29
N ILE A 245 -4.97 -12.67 14.13
CA ILE A 245 -4.80 -13.09 15.53
C ILE A 245 -6.13 -12.83 16.25
N PRO A 246 -6.72 -13.85 16.90
CA PRO A 246 -7.94 -13.63 17.67
C PRO A 246 -7.65 -12.86 18.98
N GLU A 247 -8.63 -12.09 19.44
CA GLU A 247 -8.42 -11.12 20.52
C GLU A 247 -8.12 -11.79 21.87
N ASP A 248 -8.73 -12.93 22.15
CA ASP A 248 -8.46 -13.77 23.32
C ASP A 248 -6.99 -14.20 23.39
N GLN A 249 -6.38 -14.54 22.25
CA GLN A 249 -4.97 -14.89 22.16
C GLN A 249 -4.06 -13.70 22.51
N LEU A 250 -4.40 -12.48 22.07
CA LEU A 250 -3.65 -11.27 22.43
C LEU A 250 -3.76 -10.97 23.93
N ARG A 251 -4.97 -11.12 24.49
CA ARG A 251 -5.20 -10.94 25.93
C ARG A 251 -4.45 -11.99 26.76
N ALA A 252 -4.37 -13.23 26.28
CA ALA A 252 -3.60 -14.28 26.93
C ALA A 252 -2.09 -13.94 26.96
N TRP A 253 -1.51 -13.51 25.84
CA TRP A 253 -0.09 -13.09 25.82
C TRP A 253 0.19 -11.85 26.69
N GLN A 254 -0.77 -10.94 26.78
CA GLN A 254 -0.66 -9.80 27.69
C GLN A 254 -0.74 -10.22 29.16
N ALA A 255 -1.62 -11.16 29.50
CA ALA A 255 -1.73 -11.71 30.86
C ALA A 255 -0.50 -12.53 31.26
N GLU A 256 0.17 -13.15 30.29
CA GLU A 256 1.48 -13.81 30.49
C GLU A 256 2.60 -12.81 30.82
N GLY A 257 2.42 -11.52 30.52
CA GLY A 257 3.42 -10.48 30.74
C GLY A 257 4.51 -10.42 29.67
N VAL A 258 4.37 -11.17 28.58
CA VAL A 258 5.36 -11.27 27.51
C VAL A 258 5.28 -10.07 26.56
N VAL A 259 4.09 -9.53 26.34
CA VAL A 259 3.86 -8.37 25.45
C VAL A 259 2.81 -7.43 26.01
N GLU A 260 2.89 -6.16 25.62
CA GLU A 260 1.83 -5.17 25.76
C GLU A 260 1.06 -5.05 24.44
N TRP A 261 -0.28 -4.98 24.51
CA TRP A 261 -1.10 -4.68 23.34
C TRP A 261 -1.71 -3.29 23.46
N TRP A 262 -1.25 -2.36 22.62
CA TRP A 262 -1.70 -0.96 22.63
C TRP A 262 -2.91 -0.70 21.71
N GLY A 263 -3.39 -1.72 21.01
CA GLY A 263 -4.52 -1.60 20.08
C GLY A 263 -4.22 -0.72 18.86
N HIS A 264 -5.28 -0.19 18.25
CA HIS A 264 -5.20 0.75 17.13
C HIS A 264 -4.67 2.11 17.58
N ARG A 265 -3.81 2.72 16.76
CA ARG A 265 -3.29 4.07 16.99
C ARG A 265 -3.46 4.91 15.73
N ASP A 266 -4.12 6.05 15.85
CA ASP A 266 -4.26 7.03 14.75
C ASP A 266 -3.04 7.95 14.64
N ASP A 267 -2.37 8.23 15.76
CA ASP A 267 -1.15 9.05 15.83
C ASP A 267 0.10 8.17 15.76
N MET A 268 0.43 7.73 14.55
CA MET A 268 1.63 6.93 14.29
C MET A 268 2.94 7.68 14.56
N PRO A 269 3.10 8.98 14.24
CA PRO A 269 4.31 9.72 14.61
C PRO A 269 4.62 9.65 16.10
N ARG A 270 3.64 9.91 16.97
CA ARG A 270 3.84 9.80 18.43
C ARG A 270 4.11 8.36 18.85
N THR A 271 3.42 7.41 18.23
CA THR A 271 3.55 5.99 18.57
C THR A 271 4.96 5.46 18.25
N LEU A 272 5.50 5.75 17.06
CA LEU A 272 6.84 5.32 16.67
C LEU A 272 7.94 6.01 17.50
N ARG A 273 7.72 7.26 17.94
CA ARG A 273 8.65 7.96 18.84
C ARG A 273 8.82 7.30 20.19
N ALA A 274 7.84 6.51 20.64
CA ALA A 274 7.89 5.76 21.89
C ALA A 274 8.69 4.45 21.78
N ALA A 275 9.13 4.06 20.59
CA ALA A 275 9.92 2.85 20.36
C ALA A 275 11.42 3.16 20.25
N ASN A 276 12.28 2.22 20.67
CA ASN A 276 13.70 2.19 20.31
C ASN A 276 13.89 1.40 19.01
N LEU A 277 13.18 0.26 18.90
CA LEU A 277 13.33 -0.70 17.82
C LEU A 277 11.97 -1.04 17.20
N ILE A 278 11.87 -0.97 15.87
CA ILE A 278 10.71 -1.43 15.11
C ILE A 278 11.03 -2.78 14.49
N VAL A 279 10.19 -3.78 14.75
CA VAL A 279 10.37 -5.15 14.26
C VAL A 279 9.20 -5.53 13.36
N LEU A 280 9.50 -6.04 12.17
CA LEU A 280 8.50 -6.54 11.24
C LEU A 280 8.96 -7.86 10.61
N PRO A 281 8.71 -9.01 11.27
CA PRO A 281 9.10 -10.32 10.77
C PRO A 281 8.04 -10.88 9.81
N SER A 282 7.65 -10.07 8.83
CA SER A 282 6.54 -10.36 7.91
C SER A 282 6.99 -11.34 6.82
N TYR A 283 6.18 -12.35 6.54
CA TYR A 283 6.45 -13.35 5.49
C TYR A 283 6.18 -12.80 4.09
N ARG A 284 5.34 -11.77 3.97
CA ARG A 284 5.00 -11.17 2.67
C ARG A 284 4.72 -9.69 2.84
N GLU A 285 5.63 -8.88 2.34
CA GLU A 285 5.38 -7.46 2.13
C GLU A 285 6.04 -6.97 0.86
N GLY A 286 5.39 -6.03 0.18
CA GLY A 286 6.07 -5.25 -0.85
C GLY A 286 7.04 -4.29 -0.17
N PHE A 287 6.54 -3.10 0.16
CA PHE A 287 7.32 -2.05 0.80
C PHE A 287 6.52 -1.49 1.98
N PRO A 288 6.76 -1.99 3.21
CA PRO A 288 5.96 -1.64 4.38
C PRO A 288 6.15 -0.17 4.74
N LYS A 289 5.08 0.62 4.65
CA LYS A 289 5.11 2.06 5.00
C LYS A 289 5.64 2.31 6.41
N VAL A 290 5.30 1.43 7.36
CA VAL A 290 5.74 1.53 8.75
C VAL A 290 7.26 1.50 8.91
N LEU A 291 8.00 0.76 8.07
CA LEU A 291 9.46 0.72 8.15
C LEU A 291 10.10 2.02 7.62
N LEU A 292 9.47 2.66 6.63
CA LEU A 292 9.89 3.99 6.19
C LEU A 292 9.60 5.04 7.25
N GLU A 293 8.42 4.96 7.87
CA GLU A 293 8.02 5.88 8.96
C GLU A 293 8.95 5.72 10.17
N ALA A 294 9.36 4.49 10.48
CA ALA A 294 10.35 4.17 11.51
C ALA A 294 11.71 4.78 11.18
N ALA A 295 12.23 4.53 9.97
CA ALA A 295 13.50 5.07 9.51
C ALA A 295 13.50 6.61 9.50
N ALA A 296 12.43 7.24 9.02
CA ALA A 296 12.26 8.69 9.04
C ALA A 296 12.18 9.26 10.47
N SER A 297 11.65 8.49 11.42
CA SER A 297 11.58 8.83 12.84
C SER A 297 12.87 8.55 13.61
N GLY A 298 13.92 8.07 12.92
CA GLY A 298 15.22 7.75 13.52
C GLY A 298 15.23 6.49 14.38
N ARG A 299 14.35 5.52 14.08
CA ARG A 299 14.21 4.27 14.85
C ARG A 299 15.00 3.15 14.18
N ALA A 300 15.64 2.32 14.98
CA ALA A 300 16.25 1.09 14.48
C ALA A 300 15.16 0.16 13.91
N VAL A 301 15.52 -0.61 12.89
CA VAL A 301 14.59 -1.54 12.22
C VAL A 301 15.21 -2.93 12.15
N VAL A 302 14.44 -3.94 12.55
CA VAL A 302 14.73 -5.36 12.30
C VAL A 302 13.59 -5.93 11.46
N ALA A 303 13.93 -6.52 10.32
CA ALA A 303 12.95 -6.97 9.35
C ALA A 303 13.49 -8.19 8.57
N THR A 304 12.61 -8.99 7.98
CA THR A 304 12.98 -10.17 7.18
C THR A 304 13.51 -9.77 5.79
N ASP A 305 14.38 -10.61 5.22
CA ASP A 305 14.94 -10.41 3.88
C ASP A 305 13.91 -10.54 2.75
N GLU A 306 12.75 -11.13 3.05
CA GLU A 306 11.62 -11.22 2.12
C GLU A 306 10.98 -9.86 1.83
N LEU A 307 11.33 -8.81 2.58
CA LEU A 307 10.86 -7.45 2.38
C LEU A 307 11.67 -6.73 1.30
N LEU A 308 11.00 -6.03 0.38
CA LEU A 308 11.68 -5.28 -0.69
C LEU A 308 12.53 -4.11 -0.17
N LEU A 309 12.44 -3.77 1.12
CA LEU A 309 13.25 -2.73 1.76
C LEU A 309 14.75 -3.07 1.76
N ASN A 310 15.12 -4.31 2.11
CA ASN A 310 16.53 -4.75 2.15
C ASN A 310 17.15 -4.75 0.75
N ARG A 311 16.35 -4.99 -0.30
CA ARG A 311 16.81 -4.98 -1.70
C ARG A 311 16.93 -3.58 -2.29
N ALA A 312 16.18 -2.61 -1.77
CA ALA A 312 16.15 -1.23 -2.28
C ALA A 312 17.14 -0.29 -1.56
N ALA A 313 17.56 -0.62 -0.34
CA ALA A 313 18.43 0.22 0.49
C ALA A 313 19.51 -0.60 1.24
N PRO A 314 20.42 -1.31 0.54
CA PRO A 314 21.51 -2.04 1.19
C PRO A 314 22.32 -1.15 2.17
N ALA A 315 22.55 0.12 1.81
CA ALA A 315 23.33 1.06 2.63
C ALA A 315 22.64 1.54 3.93
N ALA A 316 21.32 1.39 4.07
CA ALA A 316 20.61 1.78 5.29
C ALA A 316 20.63 0.66 6.35
N VAL A 317 20.70 -0.59 5.91
CA VAL A 317 20.72 -1.79 6.76
C VAL A 317 22.14 -2.07 7.28
N ASP A 318 23.18 -1.78 6.47
CA ASP A 318 24.58 -1.97 6.86
C ASP A 318 24.99 -1.16 8.11
N ARG A 319 24.27 -0.07 8.44
CA ARG A 319 24.53 0.68 9.68
C ARG A 319 24.10 -0.05 10.96
N VAL A 320 23.24 -1.06 10.86
CA VAL A 320 22.86 -1.92 12.01
C VAL A 320 23.93 -2.99 12.25
N HIS A 321 24.58 -3.50 11.21
CA HIS A 321 25.67 -4.48 11.35
C HIS A 321 27.00 -3.84 11.79
N ALA A 322 27.22 -2.55 11.55
CA ALA A 322 28.49 -1.88 11.85
C ALA A 322 28.65 -1.30 13.27
N ARG A 323 27.75 -1.60 14.23
CA ARG A 323 27.91 -1.21 15.66
C ARG A 323 28.00 -2.41 16.60
N GLY A 324 28.54 -3.53 16.11
CA GLY A 324 28.94 -4.69 16.90
C GLY A 324 30.40 -4.61 17.38
N GLU A 325 30.82 -3.51 17.99
CA GLU A 325 32.02 -3.45 18.81
C GLU A 325 31.68 -2.66 20.08
N PHE A 326 31.12 -3.37 21.06
CA PHE A 326 31.21 -2.98 22.46
C PHE A 326 32.10 -4.03 23.13
N SER A 327 33.18 -3.53 23.75
CA SER A 327 34.13 -4.28 24.57
C SER A 327 33.48 -5.05 25.71
#